data_AF-A0A1F4ACB1-F1
#
_entry.id   AF-A0A1F4ACB1-F1
#
_cell.length_a   1.000
_cell.length_b   1.000
_cell.length_c   1.000
_cell.angle_alpha   90.00
_cell.angle_beta   90.00
_cell.angle_gamma   90.00
#
_symmetry.space_group_name_H-M   'P 1'
#
loop_
_entity.id
_entity.type
_entity.pdbx_description
1 polymer ?
#
loop_
_entity_poly.entity_id
_entity_poly.type
_entity_poly.pdbx_seq_one_letter_code
_entity_poly.pdbx_strand_id
1 'polypeptide(L)'
;MSTLRHGGRLLLFGGAVLACTVGPTLLGWWDATLPAAIGAAFFAVVLVSVVVNLGLELIASVHAYFDRRLGDVDVPWLSGRALYSESGRFDALAREAGLPLLSEFESSDDLDTGIAPAWHPPELALPTVGHLLAHTAPGTRLHRDLLTLRTALLSARAKNARFCLLVQSWGRGANAEIEARRRGSFS
;
A
#
# COMPACT_ATOMS: atom_id res chain seq x y z
N MET A 1 4.02 -6.20 12.27
CA MET A 1 4.77 -7.19 13.08
C MET A 1 4.08 -8.55 13.21
N SER A 2 2.75 -8.67 13.08
CA SER A 2 2.04 -9.97 13.20
C SER A 2 2.18 -10.87 11.97
N THR A 3 2.22 -10.32 10.76
CA THR A 3 2.29 -11.07 9.49
C THR A 3 3.66 -11.63 9.17
N LEU A 4 4.74 -10.90 9.42
CA LEU A 4 6.13 -11.41 9.36
C LEU A 4 6.32 -12.62 10.29
N ARG A 5 5.69 -12.59 11.46
CA ARG A 5 5.67 -13.70 12.42
C ARG A 5 4.78 -14.86 11.94
N HIS A 6 3.73 -14.58 11.17
CA HIS A 6 2.84 -15.58 10.57
C HIS A 6 3.48 -16.25 9.33
N GLY A 7 4.10 -15.47 8.44
CA GLY A 7 4.88 -15.94 7.30
C GLY A 7 6.09 -16.76 7.73
N GLY A 8 6.82 -16.33 8.77
CA GLY A 8 7.88 -17.14 9.37
C GLY A 8 7.38 -18.48 9.92
N ARG A 9 6.20 -18.52 10.56
CA ARG A 9 5.57 -19.77 11.03
C ARG A 9 5.14 -20.68 9.88
N LEU A 10 4.58 -20.12 8.80
CA LEU A 10 4.20 -20.86 7.60
C LEU A 10 5.42 -21.45 6.88
N LEU A 11 6.52 -20.71 6.77
CA LEU A 11 7.78 -21.21 6.21
C LEU A 11 8.39 -22.31 7.07
N LEU A 12 8.38 -22.16 8.40
CA LEU A 12 8.84 -23.21 9.32
C LEU A 12 7.98 -24.47 9.22
N PHE A 13 6.65 -24.31 9.14
CA PHE A 13 5.73 -25.43 8.95
C PHE A 13 5.96 -26.14 7.60
N GLY A 14 6.05 -25.37 6.52
CA GLY A 14 6.37 -25.91 5.20
C GLY A 14 7.73 -26.63 5.17
N GLY A 15 8.75 -26.04 5.79
CA GLY A 15 10.08 -26.65 5.91
C GLY A 15 10.06 -27.96 6.71
N ALA A 16 9.28 -28.02 7.79
CA ALA A 16 9.08 -29.24 8.57
C ALA A 16 8.36 -30.32 7.75
N VAL A 17 7.31 -29.97 7.01
CA VAL A 17 6.62 -30.90 6.08
C VAL A 17 7.59 -31.42 5.02
N LEU A 18 8.41 -30.55 4.43
CA LEU A 18 9.42 -30.94 3.44
C LEU A 18 10.48 -31.89 4.06
N ALA A 19 11.00 -31.57 5.25
CA ALA A 19 11.98 -32.40 5.94
C ALA A 19 11.44 -33.79 6.29
N CYS A 20 10.18 -33.86 6.75
CA CYS A 20 9.53 -35.12 7.12
C CYS A 20 9.11 -35.99 5.92
N THR A 21 8.93 -35.40 4.72
CA THR A 21 8.49 -36.13 3.52
C THR A 21 9.62 -36.47 2.56
N VAL A 22 10.65 -35.62 2.48
CA VAL A 22 11.81 -35.79 1.57
C VAL A 22 12.99 -36.45 2.29
N GLY A 23 13.18 -36.18 3.58
CA GLY A 23 14.26 -36.75 4.39
C GLY A 23 14.28 -38.30 4.39
N PRO A 24 13.14 -38.97 4.65
CA PRO A 24 13.07 -40.44 4.62
C PRO A 24 13.37 -41.03 3.23
N THR A 25 12.97 -40.32 2.16
CA THR A 25 13.22 -40.73 0.77
C THR A 25 14.69 -40.61 0.40
N LEU A 26 15.38 -39.56 0.87
CA LEU A 26 16.82 -39.37 0.67
C LEU A 26 17.67 -40.37 1.49
N LEU A 27 17.17 -40.81 2.65
CA LEU A 27 17.83 -41.83 3.47
C LEU A 27 17.63 -43.26 2.94
N GLY A 28 16.84 -43.43 1.86
CA GLY A 28 16.56 -44.74 1.26
C GLY A 28 15.71 -45.65 2.16
N TRP A 29 14.99 -45.07 3.13
CA TRP A 29 14.25 -45.85 4.12
C TRP A 29 12.92 -46.42 3.56
N TRP A 30 12.40 -45.87 2.45
CA TRP A 30 11.19 -46.33 1.75
C TRP A 30 11.23 -46.01 0.25
N ASP A 31 10.46 -46.75 -0.58
CA ASP A 31 10.07 -46.37 -1.95
C ASP A 31 9.10 -45.17 -1.93
N ALA A 32 9.59 -44.04 -1.44
CA ALA A 32 8.81 -42.87 -1.04
C ALA A 32 8.85 -41.73 -2.07
N THR A 33 8.84 -42.06 -3.36
CA THR A 33 8.77 -41.07 -4.45
C THR A 33 7.46 -40.29 -4.42
N LEU A 34 6.33 -40.94 -4.12
CA LEU A 34 5.01 -40.31 -4.08
C LEU A 34 4.81 -39.37 -2.85
N PRO A 35 5.18 -39.75 -1.61
CA PRO A 35 5.16 -38.83 -0.46
C PRO A 35 6.09 -37.62 -0.62
N ALA A 36 7.29 -37.81 -1.20
CA ALA A 36 8.23 -36.72 -1.44
C ALA A 36 7.70 -35.70 -2.45
N ALA A 37 7.03 -36.15 -3.51
CA ALA A 37 6.41 -35.28 -4.49
C ALA A 37 5.27 -34.43 -3.88
N ILE A 38 4.44 -35.03 -3.01
CA ILE A 38 3.37 -34.32 -2.30
C ILE A 38 3.94 -33.26 -1.36
N GLY A 39 4.97 -33.61 -0.59
CA GLY A 39 5.63 -32.67 0.32
C GLY A 39 6.28 -31.49 -0.40
N ALA A 40 6.97 -31.76 -1.52
CA ALA A 40 7.57 -30.72 -2.35
C ALA A 40 6.52 -29.79 -2.97
N ALA A 41 5.40 -30.33 -3.46
CA ALA A 41 4.30 -29.54 -4.01
C ALA A 41 3.67 -28.63 -2.94
N PHE A 42 3.43 -29.17 -1.73
CA PHE A 42 2.87 -28.38 -0.62
C PHE A 42 3.82 -27.25 -0.20
N PHE A 43 5.12 -27.54 -0.07
CA PHE A 43 6.12 -26.53 0.23
C PHE A 43 6.20 -25.45 -0.84
N ALA A 44 6.16 -25.82 -2.13
CA ALA A 44 6.17 -24.87 -3.23
C ALA A 44 4.97 -23.92 -3.18
N VAL A 45 3.77 -24.44 -2.91
CA VAL A 45 2.55 -23.62 -2.75
C VAL A 45 2.67 -22.67 -1.56
N VAL A 46 3.16 -23.15 -0.41
CA VAL A 46 3.39 -22.31 0.77
C VAL A 46 4.44 -21.23 0.48
N LEU A 47 5.55 -21.59 -0.16
CA LEU A 47 6.61 -20.67 -0.52
C LEU A 47 6.13 -19.58 -1.48
N VAL A 48 5.42 -19.96 -2.56
CA VAL A 48 4.83 -19.00 -3.51
C VAL A 48 3.82 -18.10 -2.79
N SER A 49 2.96 -18.66 -1.94
CA SER A 49 1.98 -17.89 -1.17
C SER A 49 2.65 -16.88 -0.25
N VAL A 50 3.73 -17.28 0.45
CA VAL A 50 4.49 -16.36 1.30
C VAL A 50 5.20 -15.30 0.47
N VAL A 51 5.87 -15.65 -0.62
CA VAL A 51 6.59 -14.68 -1.47
C VAL A 51 5.63 -13.67 -2.09
N VAL A 52 4.48 -14.11 -2.59
CA VAL A 52 3.46 -13.22 -3.18
C VAL A 52 2.86 -12.32 -2.10
N ASN A 53 2.47 -12.85 -0.94
CA ASN A 53 1.90 -12.03 0.14
C ASN A 53 2.94 -11.07 0.73
N LEU A 54 4.19 -11.49 0.91
CA LEU A 54 5.28 -10.63 1.39
C LEU A 54 5.54 -9.49 0.40
N GLY A 55 5.52 -9.79 -0.89
CA GLY A 55 5.64 -8.80 -1.95
C GLY A 55 4.49 -7.80 -1.98
N LEU A 56 3.28 -8.19 -1.56
CA LEU A 56 2.13 -7.29 -1.46
C LEU A 56 2.19 -6.41 -0.20
N GLU A 57 2.61 -6.96 0.95
CA GLU A 57 2.73 -6.19 2.22
C GLU A 57 3.77 -5.06 2.14
N LEU A 58 4.78 -5.20 1.28
CA LEU A 58 5.84 -4.22 1.10
C LEU A 58 5.45 -3.03 0.20
N ILE A 59 4.28 -3.08 -0.45
CA ILE A 59 3.91 -2.04 -1.40
C ILE A 59 3.07 -0.99 -0.70
N ALA A 60 3.73 0.02 -0.14
CA ALA A 60 3.07 1.22 0.33
C ALA A 60 2.63 2.11 -0.84
N SER A 61 1.50 2.78 -0.68
CA SER A 61 0.95 3.72 -1.64
C SER A 61 0.34 4.94 -0.93
N VAL A 62 0.41 6.09 -1.59
CA VAL A 62 -0.18 7.34 -1.09
C VAL A 62 -1.48 7.63 -1.84
N HIS A 63 -2.57 7.84 -1.10
CA HIS A 63 -3.87 8.18 -1.67
C HIS A 63 -4.37 9.52 -1.11
N ALA A 64 -4.91 10.36 -1.98
CA ALA A 64 -5.56 11.59 -1.54
C ALA A 64 -6.93 11.27 -0.94
N TYR A 65 -7.14 11.68 0.31
CA TYR A 65 -8.40 11.53 1.03
C TYR A 65 -8.99 12.91 1.32
N PHE A 66 -10.31 13.02 1.30
CA PHE A 66 -11.03 14.30 1.40
C PHE A 66 -12.08 14.23 2.52
N ASP A 67 -12.29 15.35 3.21
CA ASP A 67 -13.23 15.45 4.35
C ASP A 67 -14.70 15.30 3.92
N ARG A 68 -14.98 15.45 2.63
CA ARG A 68 -16.30 15.33 2.02
C ARG A 68 -16.22 14.73 0.62
N ARG A 69 -17.34 14.20 0.14
CA ARG A 69 -17.44 13.65 -1.23
C ARG A 69 -17.23 14.75 -2.26
N LEU A 70 -16.29 14.51 -3.19
CA LEU A 70 -16.01 15.40 -4.30
C LEU A 70 -16.95 15.20 -5.51
N GLY A 71 -17.98 14.34 -5.43
CA GLY A 71 -18.92 14.10 -6.54
C GLY A 71 -18.26 13.47 -7.77
N ASP A 72 -18.57 13.98 -8.97
CA ASP A 72 -18.16 13.50 -10.31
C ASP A 72 -16.65 13.50 -10.61
N VAL A 73 -15.80 13.62 -9.60
CA VAL A 73 -14.39 13.34 -9.81
C VAL A 73 -14.23 11.83 -9.83
N ASP A 74 -14.36 11.25 -11.02
CA ASP A 74 -13.74 9.97 -11.32
C ASP A 74 -12.22 10.15 -11.11
N VAL A 75 -11.75 9.82 -9.91
CA VAL A 75 -10.33 9.60 -9.58
C VAL A 75 -10.14 8.09 -9.52
N PRO A 76 -10.30 7.37 -10.64
CA PRO A 76 -10.63 5.97 -10.53
C PRO A 76 -9.38 5.12 -10.25
N TRP A 77 -8.16 5.67 -10.39
CA TRP A 77 -6.92 4.88 -10.33
C TRP A 77 -5.67 5.69 -9.92
N LEU A 78 -5.71 6.47 -8.85
CA LEU A 78 -4.45 6.97 -8.29
C LEU A 78 -3.75 5.79 -7.60
N SER A 79 -2.75 5.20 -8.27
CA SER A 79 -2.08 4.00 -7.74
C SER A 79 -1.30 4.32 -6.47
N GLY A 80 -0.82 5.56 -6.35
CA GLY A 80 -0.11 6.08 -5.17
C GLY A 80 1.28 5.49 -4.96
N ARG A 81 1.62 4.40 -5.63
CA ARG A 81 2.87 3.65 -5.48
C ARG A 81 4.06 4.44 -6.01
N ALA A 82 3.94 5.01 -7.21
CA ALA A 82 5.01 5.80 -7.80
C ALA A 82 5.25 7.10 -7.00
N LEU A 83 4.18 7.73 -6.53
CA LEU A 83 4.24 8.86 -5.61
C LEU A 83 4.97 8.50 -4.32
N TYR A 84 4.64 7.37 -3.70
CA TYR A 84 5.29 6.92 -2.48
C TYR A 84 6.78 6.60 -2.70
N SER A 85 7.12 5.87 -3.77
CA SER A 85 8.53 5.49 -4.04
C SER A 85 9.43 6.69 -4.32
N GLU A 86 8.87 7.78 -4.81
CA GLU A 86 9.59 9.00 -5.20
C GLU A 86 9.43 10.13 -4.16
N SER A 87 8.78 9.87 -3.02
CA SER A 87 8.43 10.89 -2.02
C SER A 87 9.65 11.66 -1.51
N GLY A 88 10.73 10.96 -1.19
CA GLY A 88 11.97 11.59 -0.72
C GLY A 88 12.61 12.53 -1.76
N ARG A 89 12.55 12.18 -3.05
CA ARG A 89 13.02 13.06 -4.13
C ARG A 89 12.11 14.26 -4.30
N PHE A 90 10.80 14.07 -4.19
CA PHE A 90 9.83 15.16 -4.29
C PHE A 90 9.92 16.15 -3.12
N ASP A 91 10.17 15.66 -1.91
CA ASP A 91 10.40 16.54 -0.75
C ASP A 91 11.70 17.32 -0.90
N ALA A 92 12.76 16.72 -1.47
CA ALA A 92 13.98 17.46 -1.80
C ALA A 92 13.70 18.60 -2.79
N LEU A 93 12.98 18.31 -3.89
CA LEU A 93 12.60 19.32 -4.88
C LEU A 93 11.70 20.43 -4.29
N ALA A 94 10.71 20.06 -3.47
CA ALA A 94 9.85 21.02 -2.81
C ALA A 94 10.65 21.93 -1.85
N ARG A 95 11.57 21.35 -1.09
CA ARG A 95 12.46 22.08 -0.17
C ARG A 95 13.36 23.06 -0.91
N GLU A 96 13.96 22.65 -2.02
CA GLU A 96 14.79 23.53 -2.87
C GLU A 96 14.01 24.73 -3.40
N ALA A 97 12.71 24.55 -3.66
CA ALA A 97 11.80 25.60 -4.09
C ALA A 97 11.20 26.44 -2.94
N GLY A 98 11.52 26.13 -1.67
CA GLY A 98 10.91 26.79 -0.51
C GLY A 98 9.41 26.51 -0.36
N LEU A 99 8.93 25.38 -0.89
CA LEU A 99 7.53 24.96 -0.85
C LEU A 99 7.29 23.94 0.26
N PRO A 100 6.05 23.81 0.76
CA PRO A 100 5.67 22.74 1.68
C PRO A 100 5.99 21.36 1.09
N LEU A 101 6.50 20.46 1.94
CA LEU A 101 6.84 19.09 1.56
C LEU A 101 5.56 18.27 1.31
N LEU A 102 5.62 17.25 0.46
CA LEU A 102 4.46 16.37 0.28
C LEU A 102 4.20 15.53 1.54
N SER A 103 5.27 15.12 2.22
CA SER A 103 5.19 14.36 3.47
C SER A 103 4.54 15.13 4.63
N GLU A 104 4.53 16.47 4.61
CA GLU A 104 3.83 17.27 5.62
C GLU A 104 2.31 17.14 5.55
N PHE A 105 1.78 16.71 4.41
CA PHE A 105 0.35 16.45 4.22
C PHE A 105 -0.01 14.97 4.46
N GLU A 106 0.98 14.14 4.82
CA GLU A 106 0.74 12.72 5.08
C GLU A 106 0.05 12.50 6.43
N SER A 107 -0.89 11.56 6.42
CA SER A 107 -1.53 11.07 7.62
C SER A 107 -1.51 9.55 7.60
N SER A 108 -1.28 8.96 8.77
CA SER A 108 -1.30 7.51 8.94
C SER A 108 -2.71 6.99 8.64
N ASP A 109 -2.81 5.91 7.86
CA ASP A 109 -4.06 5.16 7.68
C ASP A 109 -4.43 4.31 8.92
N ASP A 110 -3.69 4.47 10.02
CA ASP A 110 -3.87 3.69 11.24
C ASP A 110 -5.08 4.18 12.04
N LEU A 111 -6.27 3.81 11.55
CA LEU A 111 -7.57 4.03 12.18
C LEU A 111 -7.66 3.43 13.60
N ASP A 112 -6.78 2.49 13.95
CA ASP A 112 -6.72 1.87 15.27
C ASP A 112 -6.14 2.80 16.35
N THR A 113 -5.39 3.84 15.96
CA THR A 113 -4.73 4.74 16.92
C THR A 113 -5.67 5.81 17.49
N GLY A 114 -6.87 5.99 16.91
CA GLY A 114 -7.79 7.05 17.30
C GLY A 114 -7.31 8.47 16.98
N ILE A 115 -6.18 8.60 16.25
CA ILE A 115 -5.63 9.89 15.85
C ILE A 115 -6.45 10.40 14.66
N ALA A 116 -7.06 11.58 14.83
CA ALA A 116 -7.77 12.22 13.74
C ALA A 116 -6.79 12.59 12.61
N PRO A 117 -7.14 12.36 11.34
CA PRO A 117 -6.28 12.73 10.23
C PRO A 117 -6.02 14.25 10.22
N ALA A 118 -4.78 14.62 9.91
CA ALA A 118 -4.38 16.01 9.78
C ALA A 118 -4.99 16.57 8.48
N TRP A 119 -6.02 17.41 8.61
CA TRP A 119 -6.73 17.96 7.47
C TRP A 119 -6.13 19.28 7.01
N HIS A 120 -5.80 19.36 5.73
CA HIS A 120 -5.16 20.53 5.12
C HIS A 120 -6.05 21.18 4.06
N PRO A 121 -6.01 22.51 3.92
CA PRO A 121 -6.60 23.21 2.79
C PRO A 121 -5.82 22.91 1.47
N PRO A 122 -6.50 22.61 0.35
CA PRO A 122 -5.86 22.27 -0.93
C PRO A 122 -4.88 23.33 -1.46
N GLU A 123 -5.09 24.60 -1.10
CA GLU A 123 -4.27 25.74 -1.49
C GLU A 123 -2.81 25.61 -1.05
N LEU A 124 -2.53 24.86 0.04
CA LEU A 124 -1.17 24.66 0.52
C LEU A 124 -0.38 23.69 -0.37
N ALA A 125 -1.02 22.65 -0.90
CA ALA A 125 -0.34 21.64 -1.69
C ALA A 125 -0.35 21.91 -3.19
N LEU A 126 -1.31 22.69 -3.70
CA LEU A 126 -1.41 23.00 -5.14
C LEU A 126 -0.13 23.61 -5.75
N PRO A 127 0.58 24.55 -5.10
CA PRO A 127 1.87 25.05 -5.58
C PRO A 127 2.94 23.96 -5.64
N THR A 128 3.07 23.14 -4.59
CA THR A 128 4.00 22.01 -4.52
C THR A 128 3.74 21.02 -5.64
N VAL A 129 2.49 20.55 -5.80
CA VAL A 129 2.12 19.59 -6.85
C VAL A 129 2.35 20.19 -8.25
N GLY A 130 2.08 21.48 -8.44
CA GLY A 130 2.37 22.20 -9.68
C GLY A 130 3.87 22.23 -10.01
N HIS A 131 4.71 22.50 -9.01
CA HIS A 131 6.16 22.50 -9.15
C HIS A 131 6.71 21.10 -9.48
N LEU A 132 6.23 20.07 -8.79
CA LEU A 132 6.64 18.67 -9.03
C LEU A 132 6.23 18.18 -10.42
N LEU A 133 5.04 18.59 -10.90
CA LEU A 133 4.60 18.30 -12.27
C LEU A 133 5.53 18.86 -13.33
N ALA A 134 6.04 20.08 -13.15
CA ALA A 134 6.97 20.71 -14.08
C ALA A 134 8.33 20.00 -14.16
N HIS A 135 8.73 19.32 -13.07
CA HIS A 135 9.99 18.58 -12.96
C HIS A 135 9.84 17.07 -13.17
N THR A 136 8.66 16.62 -13.61
CA THR A 136 8.39 15.20 -13.87
C THR A 136 8.15 14.98 -15.35
N ALA A 137 8.92 14.07 -15.96
CA ALA A 137 8.83 13.77 -17.38
C ALA A 137 7.40 13.40 -17.80
N PRO A 138 6.86 14.04 -18.87
CA PRO A 138 5.50 13.79 -19.33
C PRO A 138 5.32 12.35 -19.80
N GLY A 139 4.11 11.82 -19.64
CA GLY A 139 3.76 10.44 -20.03
C GLY A 139 4.15 9.35 -19.02
N THR A 140 5.00 9.65 -18.04
CA THR A 140 5.35 8.70 -16.97
C THR A 140 4.14 8.41 -16.06
N ARG A 141 4.18 7.26 -15.36
CA ARG A 141 3.15 6.92 -14.34
C ARG A 141 3.09 8.00 -13.25
N LEU A 142 4.25 8.47 -12.81
CA LEU A 142 4.39 9.52 -11.81
C LEU A 142 3.74 10.84 -12.24
N HIS A 143 3.95 11.24 -13.51
CA HIS A 143 3.30 12.42 -14.07
C HIS A 143 1.77 12.30 -14.07
N ARG A 144 1.25 11.12 -14.44
CA ARG A 144 -0.21 10.84 -14.41
C ARG A 144 -0.77 10.87 -12.99
N ASP A 145 -0.06 10.27 -12.04
CA ASP A 145 -0.46 10.27 -10.62
C ASP A 145 -0.49 11.72 -10.07
N LEU A 146 0.53 12.54 -10.37
CA LEU A 146 0.57 13.96 -9.99
C LEU A 146 -0.53 14.80 -10.68
N LEU A 147 -0.83 14.54 -11.96
CA LEU A 147 -1.92 15.23 -12.66
C LEU A 147 -3.27 14.90 -12.03
N THR A 148 -3.46 13.64 -11.68
CA THR A 148 -4.66 13.15 -11.00
C THR A 148 -4.80 13.81 -9.63
N LEU A 149 -3.71 13.86 -8.84
CA LEU A 149 -3.66 14.56 -7.57
C LEU A 149 -4.01 16.05 -7.71
N ARG A 150 -3.38 16.75 -8.66
CA ARG A 150 -3.66 18.17 -8.93
C ARG A 150 -5.14 18.39 -9.27
N THR A 151 -5.72 17.54 -10.12
CA THR A 151 -7.12 17.63 -10.53
C THR A 151 -8.05 17.43 -9.33
N ALA A 152 -7.75 16.45 -8.48
CA ALA A 152 -8.50 16.19 -7.25
C ALA A 152 -8.42 17.37 -6.27
N LEU A 153 -7.22 17.95 -6.06
CA LEU A 153 -7.03 19.13 -5.22
C LEU A 153 -7.76 20.37 -5.75
N LEU A 154 -7.78 20.58 -7.07
CA LEU A 154 -8.53 21.68 -7.69
C LEU A 154 -10.04 21.53 -7.47
N SER A 155 -10.56 20.31 -7.60
CA SER A 155 -11.97 20.02 -7.30
C SER A 155 -12.27 20.19 -5.81
N ALA A 156 -11.39 19.74 -4.92
CA ALA A 156 -11.50 19.95 -3.49
C ALA A 156 -11.56 21.43 -3.13
N ARG A 157 -10.69 22.26 -3.72
CA ARG A 157 -10.71 23.72 -3.58
C ARG A 157 -12.05 24.30 -3.99
N ALA A 158 -12.55 23.92 -5.17
CA ALA A 158 -13.84 24.43 -5.68
C ALA A 158 -15.02 24.10 -4.74
N LYS A 159 -14.89 23.06 -3.91
CA LYS A 159 -15.91 22.59 -2.97
C LYS A 159 -15.62 22.96 -1.51
N ASN A 160 -14.58 23.77 -1.26
CA ASN A 160 -14.07 24.08 0.08
C ASN A 160 -13.87 22.81 0.93
N ALA A 161 -13.41 21.72 0.30
CA ALA A 161 -13.07 20.47 0.96
C ALA A 161 -11.64 20.52 1.48
N ARG A 162 -11.39 19.83 2.59
CA ARG A 162 -10.05 19.61 3.12
C ARG A 162 -9.53 18.26 2.66
N PHE A 163 -8.21 18.11 2.60
CA PHE A 163 -7.58 16.88 2.16
C PHE A 163 -6.46 16.44 3.11
N CYS A 164 -6.08 15.17 3.01
CA CYS A 164 -4.84 14.62 3.54
C CYS A 164 -4.33 13.53 2.59
N LEU A 165 -3.05 13.17 2.70
CA LEU A 165 -2.44 12.07 1.96
C LEU A 165 -2.36 10.84 2.88
N LEU A 166 -3.19 9.84 2.63
CA LEU A 166 -3.16 8.60 3.41
C LEU A 166 -2.07 7.68 2.87
N VAL A 167 -1.14 7.31 3.75
CA VAL A 167 -0.13 6.29 3.46
C VAL A 167 -0.74 4.92 3.79
N GLN A 168 -1.12 4.17 2.76
CA GLN A 168 -1.64 2.83 2.91
C GLN A 168 -0.51 1.82 2.75
N SER A 169 -0.31 0.98 3.78
CA SER A 169 0.53 -0.21 3.67
C SER A 169 -0.38 -1.42 3.66
N TRP A 170 -0.23 -2.32 2.69
CA TRP A 170 -1.05 -3.53 2.56
C TRP A 170 -0.73 -4.61 3.61
N GLY A 171 -0.09 -4.21 4.71
CA GLY A 171 0.38 -5.06 5.81
C GLY A 171 -0.36 -4.82 7.12
N ARG A 172 -1.70 -4.85 7.10
CA ARG A 172 -2.58 -5.15 8.27
C ARG A 172 -4.00 -5.37 7.74
N GLY A 173 -4.45 -6.62 7.71
CA GLY A 173 -5.80 -6.94 7.27
C GLY A 173 -6.85 -6.23 8.13
N ALA A 174 -7.66 -5.37 7.52
CA ALA A 174 -8.92 -4.87 8.11
C ALA A 174 -9.87 -4.17 7.12
N ASN A 175 -9.59 -4.12 5.81
CA ASN A 175 -10.41 -3.28 4.91
C ASN A 175 -11.86 -3.80 4.72
N ALA A 176 -12.09 -5.12 4.77
CA ALA A 176 -13.45 -5.66 4.63
C ALA A 176 -14.33 -5.45 5.88
N GLU A 177 -13.75 -5.46 7.08
CA GLU A 177 -14.48 -5.30 8.34
C GLU A 177 -14.73 -3.82 8.68
N ILE A 178 -13.81 -2.93 8.30
CA ILE A 178 -13.96 -1.48 8.42
C ILE A 178 -15.00 -0.95 7.40
N GLU A 179 -15.05 -1.53 6.20
CA GLU A 179 -16.08 -1.19 5.20
C GLU A 179 -17.48 -1.72 5.60
N ALA A 180 -17.55 -2.86 6.30
CA ALA A 180 -18.79 -3.37 6.89
C ALA A 180 -19.31 -2.49 8.04
N ARG A 181 -18.42 -1.95 8.90
CA ARG A 181 -18.80 -0.98 9.95
C ARG A 181 -19.21 0.38 9.38
N ARG A 182 -18.62 0.81 8.26
CA ARG A 182 -18.99 2.07 7.57
C ARG A 182 -20.35 2.02 6.86
N ARG A 183 -20.87 0.83 6.51
CA ARG A 183 -22.18 0.68 5.83
C ARG A 183 -23.40 0.63 6.78
N GLY A 184 -23.20 0.73 8.09
CA GLY A 184 -24.31 0.81 9.05
C GLY A 184 -25.28 -0.37 9.00
N SER A 185 -24.85 -1.54 8.52
CA SER A 185 -25.70 -2.72 8.34
C SER A 185 -25.40 -3.77 9.40
N PHE A 186 -25.61 -3.44 10.68
CA PHE A 186 -26.01 -4.39 11.72
C PHE A 186 -26.73 -3.60 12.81
N SER A 187 -28.07 -3.73 12.77
CA SER A 187 -28.97 -3.59 13.91
C SER A 187 -28.66 -4.62 14.98
#